data_AF-A0A6C0C5W0-F1
#
_entry.id   AF-A0A6C0C5W0-F1
#
_cell.length_a   1.000
_cell.length_b   1.000
_cell.length_c   1.000
_cell.angle_alpha   90.00
_cell.angle_beta   90.00
_cell.angle_gamma   90.00
#
_symmetry.space_group_name_H-M   'P 1'
#
loop_
_entity.id
_entity.type
_entity.pdbx_description
1 polymer ?
#
loop_
_entity_poly.entity_id
_entity_poly.type
_entity_poly.pdbx_seq_one_letter_code
_entity_poly.pdbx_strand_id
1 'polypeptide(L)'
;MINKCFLCKNIYLLHQMQTVPFDVYNCIVGYLEPLSSHFLSQTCKSFFSVYPKYIFGKINKRLMKVFGDQLFALKKMMQETGCVISGSFIIQCLIDESWEYSDIDFFIHMHNNKNYESLVTDFLGYQWLNYNPDETYHSIKNNMIKKVKTYEHITNIYRIQFVSVDTSNICAFVNETFDFDICKNIYYHDGRDNLHVNNFDNILLKETNFRFPTIYGFEAAISRHHKYTRRGIKFKNRITLDHIVPIKLDQKQTEMVMQYGFTDFEWDSVYQLSGDINVIEKYNKIYSSIRGDCNGDMCVINFLKAQMKHVHLCVYFIVEQCAIEFAILYKK
;
A
#
# COMPACT_ATOMS: atom_id res chain seq x y z
N MET A 1 -23.08 -9.38 21.03
CA MET A 1 -23.39 -10.68 21.66
C MET A 1 -23.05 -11.79 20.67
N ILE A 2 -21.84 -12.35 20.74
CA ILE A 2 -21.52 -13.59 20.03
C ILE A 2 -22.27 -14.71 20.75
N ASN A 3 -23.10 -15.44 20.02
CA ASN A 3 -24.03 -16.44 20.54
C ASN A 3 -23.29 -17.49 21.40
N LYS A 4 -23.59 -17.54 22.71
CA LYS A 4 -23.10 -18.59 23.64
C LYS A 4 -23.44 -20.01 23.15
N CYS A 5 -24.44 -20.17 22.29
CA CYS A 5 -24.83 -21.46 21.70
C CYS A 5 -23.82 -21.99 20.65
N PHE A 6 -23.06 -21.12 19.97
CA PHE A 6 -22.05 -21.55 19.00
C PHE A 6 -20.81 -22.13 19.68
N LEU A 7 -20.44 -21.63 20.86
CA LEU A 7 -19.30 -22.12 21.65
C LEU A 7 -19.52 -23.54 22.19
N CYS A 8 -20.71 -23.89 22.69
CA CYS A 8 -20.95 -25.22 23.26
C CYS A 8 -20.94 -26.35 22.21
N LYS A 9 -21.46 -26.13 20.99
CA LYS A 9 -21.33 -27.11 19.89
C LYS A 9 -19.89 -27.25 19.39
N ASN A 10 -19.13 -26.17 19.38
CA ASN A 10 -17.73 -26.20 18.96
C ASN A 10 -16.80 -26.89 19.96
N ILE A 11 -17.07 -26.85 21.27
CA ILE A 11 -16.23 -27.55 22.27
C ILE A 11 -16.23 -29.07 22.05
N TYR A 12 -17.39 -29.66 21.74
CA TYR A 12 -17.49 -31.10 21.46
C TYR A 12 -16.77 -31.47 20.15
N LEU A 13 -16.94 -30.66 19.10
CA LEU A 13 -16.23 -30.82 17.83
C LEU A 13 -14.71 -30.61 17.97
N LEU A 14 -14.26 -29.63 18.75
CA LEU A 14 -12.86 -29.36 19.04
C LEU A 14 -12.20 -30.53 19.78
N HIS A 15 -12.92 -31.15 20.72
CA HIS A 15 -12.41 -32.33 21.42
C HIS A 15 -12.29 -33.52 20.46
N GLN A 16 -13.24 -33.69 19.52
CA GLN A 16 -13.11 -34.69 18.47
C GLN A 16 -11.96 -34.38 17.50
N MET A 17 -11.69 -33.11 17.17
CA MET A 17 -10.58 -32.74 16.28
C MET A 17 -9.21 -33.15 16.83
N GLN A 18 -9.02 -33.23 18.16
CA GLN A 18 -7.79 -33.74 18.76
C GLN A 18 -7.60 -35.25 18.59
N THR A 19 -8.68 -35.97 18.29
CA THR A 19 -8.69 -37.42 18.04
C THR A 19 -8.67 -37.78 16.56
N VAL A 20 -8.80 -36.79 15.67
CA VAL A 20 -8.73 -37.01 14.22
C VAL A 20 -7.28 -37.36 13.83
N PRO A 21 -7.05 -38.44 13.07
CA PRO A 21 -5.73 -38.77 12.55
C PRO A 21 -5.11 -37.59 11.79
N PHE A 22 -3.81 -37.40 11.95
CA PHE A 22 -3.08 -36.24 11.41
C PHE A 22 -3.30 -36.03 9.90
N ASP A 23 -3.43 -37.11 9.13
CA ASP A 23 -3.64 -37.02 7.67
C ASP A 23 -5.05 -36.50 7.32
N VAL A 24 -6.08 -37.01 7.99
CA VAL A 24 -7.47 -36.55 7.81
C VAL A 24 -7.59 -35.10 8.24
N TYR A 25 -6.91 -34.73 9.32
CA TYR A 25 -6.82 -33.36 9.79
C TYR A 25 -6.20 -32.43 8.74
N ASN A 26 -5.08 -32.81 8.12
CA ASN A 26 -4.45 -32.04 7.04
C ASN A 26 -5.37 -31.91 5.82
N CYS A 27 -6.15 -32.94 5.49
CA CYS A 27 -7.16 -32.87 4.44
C CYS A 27 -8.22 -31.81 4.77
N ILE A 28 -8.84 -31.86 5.96
CA ILE A 28 -9.87 -30.90 6.38
C ILE A 28 -9.33 -29.47 6.30
N VAL A 29 -8.14 -29.24 6.84
CA VAL A 29 -7.47 -27.94 6.81
C VAL A 29 -7.21 -27.44 5.40
N GLY A 30 -6.86 -28.35 4.48
CA GLY A 30 -6.65 -28.02 3.07
C GLY A 30 -7.89 -27.44 2.38
N TYR A 31 -9.09 -27.68 2.92
CA TYR A 31 -10.36 -27.14 2.42
C TYR A 31 -10.84 -25.88 3.16
N LEU A 32 -10.16 -25.46 4.23
CA LEU A 32 -10.59 -24.28 4.99
C LEU A 32 -10.11 -22.99 4.31
N GLU A 33 -11.03 -22.04 4.19
CA GLU A 33 -10.69 -20.66 3.84
C GLU A 33 -9.76 -20.05 4.91
N PRO A 34 -8.98 -19.01 4.57
CA PRO A 34 -8.02 -18.41 5.51
C PRO A 34 -8.66 -17.90 6.81
N LEU A 35 -9.87 -17.34 6.75
CA LEU A 35 -10.63 -16.88 7.91
C LEU A 35 -11.00 -18.05 8.83
N SER A 36 -11.54 -19.14 8.26
CA SER A 36 -11.89 -20.36 9.00
C SER A 36 -10.66 -21.02 9.61
N SER A 37 -9.56 -21.06 8.87
CA SER A 37 -8.27 -21.57 9.36
C SER A 37 -7.75 -20.74 10.55
N HIS A 38 -7.83 -19.42 10.47
CA HIS A 38 -7.44 -18.55 11.58
C HIS A 38 -8.29 -18.79 12.82
N PHE A 39 -9.61 -18.84 12.70
CA PHE A 39 -10.48 -19.15 13.85
C PHE A 39 -10.22 -20.53 14.44
N LEU A 40 -9.89 -21.52 13.60
CA LEU A 40 -9.44 -22.82 14.08
C LEU A 40 -8.12 -22.72 14.85
N SER A 41 -7.18 -21.87 14.42
CA SER A 41 -5.91 -21.61 15.12
C SER A 41 -6.07 -21.00 16.50
N GLN A 42 -7.08 -20.14 16.67
CA GLN A 42 -7.37 -19.49 17.94
C GLN A 42 -8.08 -20.44 18.91
N THR A 43 -8.80 -21.44 18.39
CA THR A 43 -9.57 -22.38 19.20
C THR A 43 -8.82 -23.67 19.51
N CYS A 44 -7.85 -24.07 18.67
CA CYS A 44 -7.11 -25.31 18.82
C CYS A 44 -5.58 -25.09 18.83
N LYS A 45 -4.94 -25.32 19.99
CA LYS A 45 -3.50 -25.12 20.19
C LYS A 45 -2.62 -25.93 19.21
N SER A 46 -3.06 -27.13 18.83
CA SER A 46 -2.33 -27.96 17.86
C SER A 46 -2.34 -27.35 16.46
N PHE A 47 -3.36 -26.55 16.12
CA PHE A 47 -3.42 -25.83 14.84
C PHE A 47 -2.60 -24.54 14.84
N PHE A 48 -2.47 -23.88 16.00
CA PHE A 48 -1.69 -22.65 16.12
C PHE A 48 -0.25 -22.78 15.60
N SER A 49 0.42 -23.91 15.85
CA SER A 49 1.79 -24.16 15.38
C SER A 49 1.89 -24.44 13.88
N VAL A 50 0.79 -24.83 13.24
CA VAL A 50 0.71 -25.18 11.82
C VAL A 50 0.30 -23.97 10.97
N TYR A 51 -0.51 -23.07 11.52
CA TYR A 51 -1.06 -21.94 10.78
C TYR A 51 0.01 -21.02 10.14
N PRO A 52 1.10 -20.63 10.84
CA PRO A 52 2.19 -19.88 10.19
C PRO A 52 2.79 -20.63 9.01
N LYS A 53 2.99 -21.95 9.13
CA LYS A 53 3.52 -22.78 8.02
C LYS A 53 2.58 -22.80 6.82
N TYR A 54 1.27 -22.82 7.07
CA TYR A 54 0.26 -22.71 6.01
C TYR A 54 0.40 -21.39 5.25
N ILE A 55 0.50 -20.26 5.96
CA ILE A 55 0.67 -18.94 5.34
C ILE A 55 2.01 -18.84 4.60
N PHE A 56 3.11 -19.31 5.17
CA PHE A 56 4.41 -19.37 4.47
C PHE A 56 4.31 -20.22 3.20
N GLY A 57 3.61 -21.35 3.26
CA GLY A 57 3.33 -22.18 2.09
C GLY A 57 2.59 -21.43 0.99
N LYS A 58 1.60 -20.59 1.34
CA LYS A 58 0.88 -19.74 0.38
C LYS A 58 1.76 -18.66 -0.23
N ILE A 59 2.54 -17.96 0.59
CA ILE A 59 3.50 -16.94 0.13
C ILE A 59 4.52 -17.59 -0.82
N ASN A 60 5.17 -18.67 -0.39
CA ASN A 60 6.17 -19.38 -1.20
C ASN A 60 5.57 -19.95 -2.49
N LYS A 61 4.35 -20.50 -2.45
CA LYS A 61 3.67 -20.98 -3.66
C LYS A 61 3.43 -19.85 -4.65
N ARG A 62 3.07 -18.65 -4.18
CA ARG A 62 2.85 -17.48 -5.03
C ARG A 62 4.16 -16.92 -5.57
N LEU A 63 5.18 -16.78 -4.72
CA LEU A 63 6.52 -16.39 -5.17
C LEU A 63 7.09 -17.40 -6.17
N MET A 64 6.90 -18.71 -5.97
CA MET A 64 7.30 -19.75 -6.92
C MET A 64 6.61 -19.60 -8.28
N LYS A 65 5.33 -19.18 -8.32
CA LYS A 65 4.65 -18.90 -9.59
C LYS A 65 5.24 -17.71 -10.35
N VAL A 66 5.82 -16.75 -9.62
CA VAL A 66 6.39 -15.53 -10.20
C VAL A 66 7.85 -15.72 -10.59
N PHE A 67 8.64 -16.31 -9.71
CA PHE A 67 10.09 -16.40 -9.84
C PHE A 67 10.58 -17.79 -10.30
N GLY A 68 9.70 -18.80 -10.31
CA GLY A 68 10.06 -20.18 -10.68
C GLY A 68 11.28 -20.68 -9.92
N ASP A 69 12.22 -21.26 -10.68
CA ASP A 69 13.48 -21.81 -10.15
C ASP A 69 14.38 -20.75 -9.48
N GLN A 70 14.14 -19.46 -9.72
CA GLN A 70 14.87 -18.36 -9.10
C GLN A 70 14.39 -18.02 -7.69
N LEU A 71 13.36 -18.69 -7.16
CA LEU A 71 12.88 -18.44 -5.78
C LEU A 71 14.00 -18.60 -4.75
N PHE A 72 14.91 -19.57 -4.93
CA PHE A 72 16.04 -19.76 -4.03
C PHE A 72 17.02 -18.57 -4.10
N ALA A 73 17.35 -18.10 -5.31
CA ALA A 73 18.18 -16.92 -5.51
C ALA A 73 17.54 -15.65 -4.91
N LEU A 74 16.23 -15.50 -5.07
CA LEU A 74 15.45 -14.42 -4.45
C LEU A 74 15.61 -14.44 -2.93
N LYS A 75 15.38 -15.59 -2.29
CA LYS A 75 15.50 -15.71 -0.82
C LYS A 75 16.92 -15.44 -0.33
N LYS A 76 17.93 -15.90 -1.07
CA LYS A 76 19.33 -15.59 -0.77
C LYS A 76 19.59 -14.08 -0.85
N MET A 77 19.09 -13.42 -1.89
CA MET A 77 19.18 -11.96 -2.03
C MET A 77 18.43 -11.22 -0.93
N MET A 78 17.26 -11.69 -0.49
CA MET A 78 16.54 -11.15 0.68
C MET A 78 17.38 -11.28 1.97
N GLN A 79 18.02 -12.43 2.17
CA GLN A 79 18.87 -12.69 3.33
C GLN A 79 20.11 -11.79 3.34
N GLU A 80 20.77 -11.60 2.19
CA GLU A 80 21.98 -10.79 2.07
C GLU A 80 21.69 -9.28 2.16
N THR A 81 20.54 -8.84 1.66
CA THR A 81 20.17 -7.42 1.62
C THR A 81 19.34 -6.96 2.81
N GLY A 82 18.76 -7.90 3.56
CA GLY A 82 17.74 -7.62 4.58
C GLY A 82 16.45 -7.06 3.98
N CYS A 83 16.19 -7.26 2.69
CA CYS A 83 15.01 -6.72 2.04
C CYS A 83 13.74 -7.47 2.46
N VAL A 84 12.62 -6.76 2.40
CA VAL A 84 11.32 -7.28 2.83
C VAL A 84 10.27 -7.07 1.75
N ILE A 85 9.28 -7.94 1.70
CA ILE A 85 8.10 -7.80 0.84
C ILE A 85 6.95 -7.27 1.70
N SER A 86 6.27 -6.23 1.22
CA SER A 86 5.11 -5.64 1.91
C SER A 86 3.98 -5.30 0.94
N GLY A 87 2.90 -4.71 1.46
CA GLY A 87 1.81 -4.15 0.68
C GLY A 87 0.85 -5.20 0.14
N SER A 88 0.39 -4.98 -1.09
CA SER A 88 -0.80 -5.63 -1.60
C SER A 88 -0.61 -7.13 -1.90
N PHE A 89 0.62 -7.54 -2.22
CA PHE A 89 0.99 -8.94 -2.41
C PHE A 89 0.83 -9.78 -1.14
N ILE A 90 1.27 -9.25 0.02
CA ILE A 90 1.17 -9.98 1.29
C ILE A 90 -0.29 -10.09 1.74
N ILE A 91 -1.09 -9.02 1.57
CA ILE A 91 -2.53 -9.07 1.86
C ILE A 91 -3.18 -10.21 1.08
N GLN A 92 -2.95 -10.28 -0.24
CA GLN A 92 -3.46 -11.32 -1.11
C GLN A 92 -3.07 -12.74 -0.65
N CYS A 93 -1.86 -12.93 -0.14
CA CYS A 93 -1.43 -14.21 0.41
C CYS A 93 -2.19 -14.57 1.69
N LEU A 94 -2.46 -13.60 2.55
CA LEU A 94 -3.17 -13.78 3.82
C LEU A 94 -4.64 -14.12 3.65
N ILE A 95 -5.31 -13.50 2.67
CA ILE A 95 -6.74 -13.75 2.38
C ILE A 95 -6.96 -14.76 1.25
N ASP A 96 -5.87 -15.33 0.71
CA ASP A 96 -5.84 -16.25 -0.43
C ASP A 96 -6.60 -15.78 -1.69
N GLU A 97 -6.47 -14.49 -2.02
CA GLU A 97 -7.07 -13.89 -3.23
C GLU A 97 -6.02 -13.49 -4.25
N SER A 98 -6.43 -13.34 -5.51
CA SER A 98 -5.58 -12.76 -6.56
C SER A 98 -6.26 -11.52 -7.12
N TRP A 99 -5.49 -10.44 -7.22
CA TRP A 99 -5.96 -9.19 -7.78
C TRP A 99 -5.19 -8.88 -9.07
N GLU A 100 -5.91 -8.54 -10.12
CA GLU A 100 -5.31 -8.12 -11.39
C GLU A 100 -4.45 -6.87 -11.17
N TYR A 101 -3.36 -6.78 -11.95
CA TYR A 101 -2.42 -5.67 -11.94
C TYR A 101 -1.84 -5.39 -10.54
N SER A 102 -1.62 -6.43 -9.74
CA SER A 102 -0.97 -6.29 -8.46
C SER A 102 0.54 -6.19 -8.59
N ASP A 103 1.09 -5.29 -7.78
CA ASP A 103 2.52 -5.14 -7.53
C ASP A 103 3.03 -6.12 -6.46
N ILE A 104 4.33 -6.44 -6.55
CA ILE A 104 5.15 -7.01 -5.49
C ILE A 104 6.19 -5.98 -5.10
N ASP A 105 6.01 -5.40 -3.91
CA ASP A 105 6.85 -4.31 -3.41
C ASP A 105 7.96 -4.85 -2.50
N PHE A 106 9.20 -4.76 -2.95
CA PHE A 106 10.41 -5.03 -2.18
C PHE A 106 10.94 -3.73 -1.59
N PHE A 107 11.13 -3.69 -0.28
CA PHE A 107 11.73 -2.56 0.42
C PHE A 107 13.17 -2.89 0.81
N ILE A 108 14.11 -2.01 0.46
CA ILE A 108 15.57 -2.22 0.64
C ILE A 108 16.19 -1.01 1.33
N HIS A 109 17.08 -1.25 2.30
CA HIS A 109 17.87 -0.19 2.92
C HIS A 109 19.05 0.27 2.03
N MET A 110 19.21 1.59 1.82
CA MET A 110 20.27 2.13 0.95
C MET A 110 21.67 2.21 1.56
N HIS A 111 21.83 2.53 2.85
CA HIS A 111 23.12 3.07 3.34
C HIS A 111 24.23 2.05 3.57
N ASN A 112 23.97 0.75 3.48
CA ASN A 112 24.98 -0.27 3.79
C ASN A 112 25.41 -1.16 2.62
N ASN A 113 24.91 -0.95 1.41
CA ASN A 113 25.21 -1.86 0.30
C ASN A 113 25.63 -1.13 -0.97
N LYS A 114 26.91 -0.76 -1.11
CA LYS A 114 27.47 -0.42 -2.42
C LYS A 114 27.29 -1.55 -3.46
N ASN A 115 27.04 -2.78 -2.99
CA ASN A 115 26.76 -3.95 -3.81
C ASN A 115 25.26 -4.28 -3.99
N TYR A 116 24.29 -3.58 -3.38
CA TYR A 116 22.88 -4.02 -3.55
C TYR A 116 22.42 -3.82 -4.99
N GLU A 117 22.82 -2.71 -5.61
CA GLU A 117 22.45 -2.49 -7.00
C GLU A 117 23.03 -3.59 -7.88
N SER A 118 24.25 -4.06 -7.60
CA SER A 118 24.81 -5.26 -8.23
C SER A 118 23.95 -6.46 -7.92
N LEU A 119 23.71 -6.82 -6.65
CA LEU A 119 22.95 -8.03 -6.28
C LEU A 119 21.52 -8.06 -6.87
N VAL A 120 20.82 -6.93 -6.84
CA VAL A 120 19.49 -6.80 -7.44
C VAL A 120 19.62 -6.89 -8.96
N THR A 121 20.58 -6.22 -9.58
CA THR A 121 20.80 -6.31 -11.03
C THR A 121 21.25 -7.70 -11.45
N ASP A 122 22.06 -8.41 -10.66
CA ASP A 122 22.56 -9.75 -10.90
C ASP A 122 21.41 -10.76 -10.79
N PHE A 123 20.52 -10.56 -9.81
CA PHE A 123 19.30 -11.35 -9.67
C PHE A 123 18.33 -11.14 -10.84
N LEU A 124 18.10 -9.89 -11.26
CA LEU A 124 17.13 -9.56 -12.30
C LEU A 124 17.69 -9.73 -13.72
N GLY A 125 19.01 -9.60 -13.87
CA GLY A 125 19.73 -9.33 -15.12
C GLY A 125 19.91 -10.52 -16.05
N TYR A 126 19.43 -11.71 -15.68
CA TYR A 126 19.64 -12.88 -16.51
C TYR A 126 18.46 -13.28 -17.40
N GLN A 127 17.18 -13.28 -17.00
CA GLN A 127 16.16 -13.96 -17.85
C GLN A 127 14.68 -13.53 -17.76
N TRP A 128 14.26 -12.58 -16.90
CA TRP A 128 12.83 -12.55 -16.46
C TRP A 128 12.05 -11.24 -16.63
N LEU A 129 12.71 -10.11 -16.87
CA LEU A 129 12.07 -8.81 -16.79
C LEU A 129 12.47 -7.94 -17.97
N ASN A 130 11.49 -7.49 -18.75
CA ASN A 130 11.72 -6.33 -19.59
C ASN A 130 11.92 -5.18 -18.62
N TYR A 131 13.15 -4.69 -18.54
CA TYR A 131 13.43 -3.48 -17.79
C TYR A 131 12.67 -2.36 -18.49
N ASN A 132 11.56 -1.93 -17.88
CA ASN A 132 10.86 -0.73 -18.28
C ASN A 132 11.40 0.38 -17.38
N PRO A 133 12.32 1.23 -17.86
CA PRO A 133 12.99 2.25 -17.07
C PRO A 133 12.05 3.41 -16.74
N ASP A 134 10.93 3.14 -16.07
CA ASP A 134 10.28 4.15 -15.25
C ASP A 134 11.10 4.25 -13.96
N GLU A 135 12.31 4.81 -14.06
CA GLU A 135 13.03 5.36 -12.90
C GLU A 135 12.33 6.67 -12.52
N THR A 136 11.15 6.59 -11.90
CA THR A 136 10.58 7.76 -11.26
C THR A 136 11.31 8.03 -9.96
N TYR A 137 12.25 8.98 -10.01
CA TYR A 137 12.79 9.64 -8.82
C TYR A 137 11.67 10.49 -8.21
N HIS A 138 10.79 9.88 -7.43
CA HIS A 138 9.90 10.65 -6.57
C HIS A 138 10.74 11.13 -5.37
N SER A 139 11.30 12.33 -5.47
CA SER A 139 11.79 13.08 -4.32
C SER A 139 10.59 13.50 -3.46
N ILE A 140 9.98 12.53 -2.78
CA ILE A 140 8.89 12.81 -1.86
C ILE A 140 9.50 13.61 -0.70
N LYS A 141 9.04 14.86 -0.52
CA LYS A 141 9.43 15.74 0.60
C LYS A 141 9.33 14.93 1.90
N ASN A 142 10.42 14.92 2.69
CA ASN A 142 10.74 14.02 3.81
C ASN A 142 11.50 12.72 3.50
N ASN A 143 12.24 12.65 2.37
CA ASN A 143 13.53 11.98 2.17
C ASN A 143 13.71 10.48 2.53
N MET A 144 12.69 9.77 3.03
CA MET A 144 12.87 8.37 3.43
C MET A 144 12.85 7.42 2.25
N ILE A 145 12.14 7.72 1.16
CA ILE A 145 12.21 6.96 -0.09
C ILE A 145 13.18 7.69 -1.00
N LYS A 146 14.17 6.95 -1.50
CA LYS A 146 15.25 7.52 -2.31
C LYS A 146 15.13 7.15 -3.78
N LYS A 147 14.68 5.92 -4.05
CA LYS A 147 14.58 5.38 -5.40
C LYS A 147 13.47 4.34 -5.47
N VAL A 148 12.71 4.35 -6.57
CA VAL A 148 11.79 3.27 -6.91
C VAL A 148 12.21 2.76 -8.28
N LYS A 149 12.54 1.46 -8.38
CA LYS A 149 12.78 0.79 -9.67
C LYS A 149 11.63 -0.17 -9.93
N THR A 150 11.00 -0.04 -11.07
CA THR A 150 9.88 -0.90 -11.48
C THR A 150 10.33 -1.84 -12.59
N TYR A 151 9.92 -3.10 -12.50
CA TYR A 151 10.19 -4.13 -13.49
C TYR A 151 8.89 -4.83 -13.86
N GLU A 152 8.70 -5.08 -15.16
CA GLU A 152 7.53 -5.81 -15.66
C GLU A 152 7.92 -7.24 -16.00
N HIS A 153 7.24 -8.18 -15.37
CA HIS A 153 7.43 -9.61 -15.64
C HIS A 153 7.08 -9.91 -17.10
N ILE A 154 7.85 -10.78 -17.78
CA ILE A 154 7.64 -11.12 -19.20
C ILE A 154 6.20 -11.58 -19.49
N THR A 155 5.54 -12.24 -18.53
CA THR A 155 4.14 -12.67 -18.68
C THR A 155 3.10 -11.58 -18.39
N ASN A 156 3.51 -10.37 -18.03
CA ASN A 156 2.68 -9.21 -17.65
C ASN A 156 1.73 -9.43 -16.45
N ILE A 157 1.88 -10.52 -15.70
CA ILE A 157 0.97 -10.83 -14.58
C ILE A 157 1.28 -9.98 -13.35
N TYR A 158 2.57 -9.69 -13.11
CA TYR A 158 3.03 -8.98 -11.93
C TYR A 158 3.99 -7.85 -12.30
N ARG A 159 3.81 -6.73 -11.59
CA ARG A 159 4.77 -5.63 -11.55
C ARG A 159 5.65 -5.80 -10.32
N ILE A 160 6.96 -5.81 -10.48
CA ILE A 160 7.91 -5.94 -9.36
C ILE A 160 8.49 -4.55 -9.10
N GLN A 161 8.40 -4.07 -7.86
CA GLN A 161 8.92 -2.77 -7.48
C GLN A 161 9.98 -2.93 -6.40
N PHE A 162 11.11 -2.27 -6.58
CA PHE A 162 12.16 -2.15 -5.58
C PHE A 162 12.18 -0.72 -5.06
N VAL A 163 11.77 -0.55 -3.81
CA VAL A 163 11.67 0.72 -3.10
C VAL A 163 12.86 0.84 -2.15
N SER A 164 13.84 1.65 -2.56
CA SER A 164 15.03 1.94 -1.78
C SER A 164 14.75 3.03 -0.75
N VAL A 165 15.03 2.72 0.52
CA VAL A 165 14.72 3.58 1.66
C VAL A 165 15.96 3.97 2.49
N ASP A 166 15.93 5.19 3.02
CA ASP A 166 16.94 5.80 3.88
C ASP A 166 16.70 5.46 5.37
N THR A 167 16.58 4.17 5.67
CA THR A 167 16.40 3.67 7.04
C THR A 167 16.80 2.21 7.14
N SER A 168 17.56 1.87 8.17
CA SER A 168 17.97 0.48 8.44
C SER A 168 16.83 -0.34 9.05
N ASN A 169 15.82 0.31 9.63
CA ASN A 169 14.64 -0.34 10.19
C ASN A 169 13.47 -0.26 9.21
N ILE A 170 13.53 -1.12 8.19
CA ILE A 170 12.52 -1.18 7.12
C ILE A 170 11.14 -1.53 7.70
N CYS A 171 11.08 -2.36 8.74
CA CYS A 171 9.83 -2.72 9.40
C CYS A 171 9.15 -1.51 10.05
N ALA A 172 9.91 -0.69 10.78
CA ALA A 172 9.39 0.56 11.35
C ALA A 172 8.94 1.51 10.23
N PHE A 173 9.73 1.65 9.17
CA PHE A 173 9.36 2.45 8.00
C PHE A 173 8.02 2.00 7.41
N VAL A 174 7.82 0.71 7.10
CA VAL A 174 6.54 0.22 6.58
C VAL A 174 5.39 0.55 7.54
N ASN A 175 5.60 0.36 8.85
CA ASN A 175 4.57 0.59 9.86
C ASN A 175 4.18 2.07 9.99
N GLU A 176 5.13 2.98 9.84
CA GLU A 176 4.94 4.43 10.01
C GLU A 176 4.48 5.12 8.72
N THR A 177 4.89 4.62 7.56
CA THR A 177 4.71 5.32 6.28
C THR A 177 3.49 4.89 5.48
N PHE A 178 2.98 3.67 5.71
CA PHE A 178 1.83 3.15 4.97
C PHE A 178 0.51 3.72 5.50
N ASP A 179 -0.33 4.19 4.56
CA ASP A 179 -1.62 4.84 4.84
C ASP A 179 -2.60 3.95 5.60
N PHE A 180 -2.63 2.65 5.26
CA PHE A 180 -3.65 1.73 5.74
C PHE A 180 -3.01 0.63 6.57
N ASP A 181 -3.58 0.38 7.74
CA ASP A 181 -3.09 -0.65 8.65
C ASP A 181 -3.05 -2.04 7.99
N ILE A 182 -4.01 -2.32 7.09
CA ILE A 182 -4.07 -3.56 6.30
C ILE A 182 -2.85 -3.75 5.39
N CYS A 183 -2.12 -2.69 5.03
CA CYS A 183 -0.96 -2.78 4.15
C CYS A 183 0.37 -2.99 4.92
N LYS A 184 0.36 -2.94 6.25
CA LYS A 184 1.55 -2.99 7.11
C LYS A 184 2.01 -4.42 7.44
N ASN A 185 1.86 -5.33 6.48
CA ASN A 185 2.24 -6.73 6.64
C ASN A 185 3.56 -6.99 5.93
N ILE A 186 4.50 -7.59 6.63
CA ILE A 186 5.88 -7.68 6.18
C ILE A 186 6.29 -9.15 6.15
N TYR A 187 6.73 -9.61 5.00
CA TYR A 187 7.40 -10.90 4.84
C TYR A 187 8.89 -10.67 4.60
N TYR A 188 9.74 -11.41 5.29
CA TYR A 188 11.19 -11.33 5.11
C TYR A 188 11.85 -12.70 5.30
N HIS A 189 13.07 -12.84 4.78
CA HIS A 189 13.82 -14.08 4.84
C HIS A 189 15.25 -13.82 5.32
N ASP A 190 15.62 -14.39 6.47
CA ASP A 190 16.94 -14.24 7.12
C ASP A 190 17.69 -15.58 7.23
N GLY A 191 17.36 -16.52 6.34
CA GLY A 191 17.67 -17.95 6.45
C GLY A 191 16.47 -18.77 6.91
N ARG A 192 15.41 -18.10 7.41
CA ARG A 192 14.08 -18.67 7.66
C ARG A 192 13.01 -17.72 7.16
N ASP A 193 11.83 -18.26 6.86
CA ASP A 193 10.68 -17.46 6.47
C ASP A 193 10.07 -16.82 7.71
N ASN A 194 9.90 -15.49 7.66
CA ASN A 194 9.30 -14.71 8.73
C ASN A 194 8.17 -13.85 8.19
N LEU A 195 7.16 -13.63 9.03
CA LEU A 195 5.99 -12.83 8.69
C LEU A 195 5.54 -12.03 9.91
N HIS A 196 5.47 -10.72 9.74
CA HIS A 196 4.84 -9.80 10.65
C HIS A 196 3.49 -9.38 10.07
N VAL A 197 2.40 -9.64 10.80
CA VAL A 197 1.05 -9.28 10.36
C VAL A 197 0.48 -8.22 11.30
N ASN A 198 0.11 -7.08 10.73
CA ASN A 198 -0.51 -5.99 11.46
C ASN A 198 -2.03 -6.19 11.50
N ASN A 199 -2.56 -6.59 12.66
CA ASN A 199 -3.99 -6.82 12.90
C ASN A 199 -4.61 -7.87 11.96
N PHE A 200 -4.32 -9.14 12.26
CA PHE A 200 -4.74 -10.30 11.49
C PHE A 200 -6.26 -10.37 11.25
N ASP A 201 -7.06 -10.08 12.29
CA ASP A 201 -8.53 -10.13 12.22
C ASP A 201 -9.08 -9.14 11.18
N ASN A 202 -8.58 -7.91 11.19
CA ASN A 202 -8.97 -6.88 10.23
C ASN A 202 -8.64 -7.28 8.79
N ILE A 203 -7.48 -7.90 8.55
CA ILE A 203 -7.09 -8.35 7.20
C ILE A 203 -8.06 -9.41 6.69
N LEU A 204 -8.39 -10.42 7.51
CA LEU A 204 -9.29 -11.49 7.10
C LEU A 204 -10.73 -11.03 6.93
N LEU A 205 -11.19 -10.07 7.75
CA LEU A 205 -12.50 -9.45 7.59
C LEU A 205 -12.53 -8.44 6.44
N LYS A 206 -11.38 -8.18 5.80
CA LYS A 206 -11.20 -7.15 4.78
C LYS A 206 -11.63 -5.78 5.27
N GLU A 207 -11.25 -5.42 6.49
CA GLU A 207 -11.59 -4.12 7.07
C GLU A 207 -10.34 -3.35 7.47
N THR A 208 -10.33 -2.04 7.26
CA THR A 208 -9.23 -1.17 7.70
C THR A 208 -9.77 0.20 8.12
N ASN A 209 -8.93 0.98 8.78
CA ASN A 209 -9.15 2.41 8.89
C ASN A 209 -8.40 3.13 7.76
N PHE A 210 -9.00 4.18 7.22
CA PHE A 210 -8.32 5.16 6.41
C PHE A 210 -7.51 6.06 7.35
N ARG A 211 -6.20 6.20 7.11
CA ARG A 211 -5.38 7.23 7.74
C ARG A 211 -4.70 8.04 6.65
N PHE A 212 -4.61 9.35 6.85
CA PHE A 212 -3.85 10.18 5.93
C PHE A 212 -2.37 9.86 6.09
N PRO A 213 -1.67 9.48 5.02
CA PRO A 213 -0.24 9.32 5.09
C PRO A 213 0.43 10.66 5.32
N THR A 214 1.48 10.62 6.12
CA THR A 214 2.40 11.75 6.30
C THR A 214 3.28 11.97 5.07
N ILE A 215 3.39 10.99 4.17
CA ILE A 215 4.44 10.93 3.14
C ILE A 215 3.90 11.01 1.71
N TYR A 216 2.93 10.19 1.33
CA TYR A 216 2.59 10.00 -0.09
C TYR A 216 1.63 11.02 -0.70
N GLY A 217 1.33 12.12 -0.02
CA GLY A 217 0.34 13.09 -0.47
C GLY A 217 -1.09 12.54 -0.46
N PHE A 218 -2.04 13.45 -0.62
CA PHE A 218 -3.47 13.16 -0.47
C PHE A 218 -4.00 12.29 -1.62
N GLU A 219 -3.62 12.60 -2.86
CA GLU A 219 -4.13 11.93 -4.06
C GLU A 219 -3.76 10.45 -4.11
N ALA A 220 -2.52 10.11 -3.74
CA ALA A 220 -2.08 8.72 -3.69
C ALA A 220 -2.90 7.92 -2.65
N ALA A 221 -3.23 8.54 -1.51
CA ALA A 221 -4.06 7.92 -0.48
C ALA A 221 -5.49 7.65 -0.98
N ILE A 222 -6.11 8.60 -1.69
CA ILE A 222 -7.44 8.41 -2.29
C ILE A 222 -7.41 7.36 -3.40
N SER A 223 -6.40 7.40 -4.27
CA SER A 223 -6.20 6.40 -5.32
C SER A 223 -6.07 5.00 -4.72
N ARG A 224 -5.28 4.85 -3.64
CA ARG A 224 -5.17 3.59 -2.91
C ARG A 224 -6.48 3.20 -2.22
N HIS A 225 -7.22 4.14 -1.62
CA HIS A 225 -8.54 3.86 -1.04
C HIS A 225 -9.49 3.28 -2.09
N HIS A 226 -9.58 3.91 -3.26
CA HIS A 226 -10.37 3.40 -4.38
C HIS A 226 -9.88 2.03 -4.86
N LYS A 227 -8.56 1.84 -5.01
CA LYS A 227 -7.93 0.54 -5.34
C LYS A 227 -8.40 -0.55 -4.37
N TYR A 228 -8.36 -0.33 -3.06
CA TYR A 228 -8.74 -1.33 -2.06
C TYR A 228 -10.25 -1.50 -1.90
N THR A 229 -11.03 -0.43 -2.05
CA THR A 229 -12.51 -0.51 -2.06
C THR A 229 -12.99 -1.41 -3.20
N ARG A 230 -12.42 -1.26 -4.41
CA ARG A 230 -12.73 -2.14 -5.56
C ARG A 230 -12.33 -3.60 -5.32
N ARG A 231 -11.37 -3.86 -4.43
CA ARG A 231 -10.94 -5.20 -3.99
C ARG A 231 -11.79 -5.76 -2.84
N GLY A 232 -12.88 -5.07 -2.49
CA GLY A 232 -13.81 -5.46 -1.43
C GLY A 232 -13.33 -5.14 -0.01
N ILE A 233 -12.28 -4.34 0.15
CA ILE A 233 -11.86 -3.85 1.47
C ILE A 233 -12.83 -2.76 1.95
N LYS A 234 -13.32 -2.91 3.16
CA LYS A 234 -14.22 -1.97 3.85
C LYS A 234 -13.42 -1.02 4.73
N PHE A 235 -13.71 0.27 4.62
CA PHE A 235 -13.13 1.28 5.51
C PHE A 235 -14.10 1.56 6.66
N LYS A 236 -13.66 1.36 7.91
CA LYS A 236 -14.53 1.46 9.11
C LYS A 236 -14.86 2.91 9.48
N ASN A 237 -13.89 3.80 9.31
CA ASN A 237 -14.07 5.22 9.54
C ASN A 237 -14.56 5.92 8.28
N ARG A 238 -15.43 6.91 8.47
CA ARG A 238 -15.73 7.87 7.41
C ARG A 238 -14.54 8.82 7.29
N ILE A 239 -14.13 9.08 6.06
CA ILE A 239 -13.19 10.15 5.77
C ILE A 239 -14.01 11.45 5.90
N THR A 240 -13.49 12.40 6.64
CA THR A 240 -14.13 13.71 6.89
C THR A 240 -13.18 14.84 6.50
N LEU A 241 -13.71 16.06 6.37
CA LEU A 241 -12.89 17.24 6.11
C LEU A 241 -11.84 17.48 7.20
N ASP A 242 -12.10 17.09 8.46
CA ASP A 242 -11.14 17.23 9.57
C ASP A 242 -9.85 16.43 9.36
N HIS A 243 -9.91 15.43 8.49
CA HIS A 243 -8.76 14.62 8.16
C HIS A 243 -7.91 15.25 7.04
N ILE A 244 -8.44 16.25 6.32
CA ILE A 244 -7.65 17.09 5.40
C ILE A 244 -6.94 18.10 6.28
N VAL A 245 -5.61 17.98 6.40
CA VAL A 245 -4.83 19.00 7.11
C VAL A 245 -4.97 20.30 6.31
N PRO A 246 -5.59 21.37 6.86
CA PRO A 246 -5.60 22.66 6.21
C PRO A 246 -4.16 23.18 6.25
N ILE A 247 -3.47 23.16 5.12
CA ILE A 247 -2.24 23.91 4.99
C ILE A 247 -2.67 25.34 4.68
N LYS A 248 -2.66 26.18 5.71
CA LYS A 248 -2.82 27.63 5.54
C LYS A 248 -1.70 28.11 4.63
N LEU A 249 -2.07 28.74 3.52
CA LEU A 249 -1.09 29.38 2.65
C LEU A 249 -0.32 30.43 3.45
N ASP A 250 1.00 30.45 3.30
CA ASP A 250 1.77 31.57 3.84
C ASP A 250 1.42 32.86 3.08
N GLN A 251 1.85 34.01 3.61
CA GLN A 251 1.55 35.31 3.01
C GLN A 251 2.05 35.40 1.56
N LYS A 252 3.23 34.83 1.26
CA LYS A 252 3.81 34.86 -0.08
C LYS A 252 2.99 34.03 -1.05
N GLN A 253 2.59 32.82 -0.66
CA GLN A 253 1.71 31.96 -1.45
C GLN A 253 0.36 32.62 -1.68
N THR A 254 -0.20 33.25 -0.65
CA THR A 254 -1.46 33.99 -0.71
C THR A 254 -1.38 35.15 -1.71
N GLU A 255 -0.38 36.02 -1.58
CA GLU A 255 -0.12 37.13 -2.49
C GLU A 255 0.07 36.66 -3.94
N MET A 256 0.77 35.54 -4.13
CA MET A 256 0.97 34.95 -5.46
C MET A 256 -0.35 34.48 -6.08
N VAL A 257 -1.24 33.84 -5.31
CA VAL A 257 -2.54 33.43 -5.86
C VAL A 257 -3.43 34.67 -6.11
N MET A 258 -3.38 35.70 -5.26
CA MET A 258 -4.10 36.97 -5.47
C MET A 258 -3.70 37.67 -6.78
N GLN A 259 -2.43 37.60 -7.19
CA GLN A 259 -1.94 38.19 -8.45
C GLN A 259 -2.65 37.63 -9.70
N TYR A 260 -3.26 36.44 -9.60
CA TYR A 260 -4.04 35.84 -10.68
C TYR A 260 -5.54 36.23 -10.65
N GLY A 261 -5.91 37.25 -9.86
CA GLY A 261 -7.27 37.79 -9.82
C GLY A 261 -8.20 37.11 -8.81
N PHE A 262 -7.65 36.34 -7.86
CA PHE A 262 -8.41 35.69 -6.80
C PHE A 262 -8.48 36.60 -5.56
N THR A 263 -9.18 37.75 -5.62
CA THR A 263 -9.19 38.71 -4.50
C THR A 263 -10.29 38.47 -3.46
N ASP A 264 -11.34 37.74 -3.83
CA ASP A 264 -12.59 37.67 -3.07
C ASP A 264 -12.75 36.38 -2.24
N PHE A 265 -11.64 35.75 -1.85
CA PHE A 265 -11.65 34.49 -1.12
C PHE A 265 -11.45 34.69 0.38
N GLU A 266 -12.22 33.95 1.18
CA GLU A 266 -11.88 33.71 2.58
C GLU A 266 -10.66 32.77 2.63
N TRP A 267 -9.46 33.34 2.62
CA TRP A 267 -8.19 32.61 2.61
C TRP A 267 -7.99 31.67 3.79
N ASP A 268 -8.71 31.89 4.90
CA ASP A 268 -8.75 30.99 6.05
C ASP A 268 -9.46 29.66 5.75
N SER A 269 -10.14 29.54 4.61
CA SER A 269 -10.87 28.35 4.13
C SER A 269 -10.20 27.67 2.91
N VAL A 270 -8.93 27.98 2.62
CA VAL A 270 -8.18 27.41 1.49
C VAL A 270 -7.41 26.17 1.94
N TYR A 271 -7.63 25.06 1.23
CA TYR A 271 -7.01 23.78 1.53
C TYR A 271 -6.05 23.41 0.40
N GLN A 272 -4.78 23.22 0.73
CA GLN A 272 -3.80 22.68 -0.21
C GLN A 272 -4.01 21.17 -0.37
N LEU A 273 -4.11 20.70 -1.61
CA LEU A 273 -4.05 19.28 -1.94
C LEU A 273 -2.85 19.10 -2.87
N SER A 274 -1.72 18.62 -2.35
CA SER A 274 -0.56 18.37 -3.20
C SER A 274 -0.69 17.05 -3.96
N GLY A 275 -0.53 17.11 -5.27
CA GLY A 275 -0.48 15.99 -6.20
C GLY A 275 0.88 15.79 -6.88
N ASP A 276 1.05 14.69 -7.60
CA ASP A 276 2.30 14.32 -8.29
C ASP A 276 2.45 15.07 -9.62
N ILE A 277 3.59 15.76 -9.80
CA ILE A 277 3.93 16.54 -10.99
C ILE A 277 3.91 15.73 -12.29
N ASN A 278 4.24 14.43 -12.24
CA ASN A 278 4.30 13.58 -13.45
C ASN A 278 2.91 13.24 -14.02
N VAL A 279 1.86 13.29 -13.20
CA VAL A 279 0.46 13.16 -13.65
C VAL A 279 0.01 14.43 -14.38
N ILE A 280 0.59 15.56 -14.00
CA ILE A 280 0.25 16.90 -14.47
C ILE A 280 1.06 17.27 -15.73
N GLU A 281 2.33 16.86 -15.83
CA GLU A 281 3.21 17.11 -16.98
C GLU A 281 2.71 16.48 -18.30
N LYS A 282 1.86 15.46 -18.23
CA LYS A 282 1.19 14.87 -19.39
C LYS A 282 0.26 15.87 -20.13
N TYR A 283 -0.07 17.02 -19.52
CA TYR A 283 -1.15 17.91 -19.95
C TYR A 283 -0.78 19.38 -20.20
N ASN A 284 0.49 19.74 -20.49
CA ASN A 284 0.90 20.84 -21.40
C ASN A 284 2.16 21.60 -20.94
N LYS A 285 2.99 21.94 -21.94
CA LYS A 285 3.78 23.18 -21.90
C LYS A 285 2.80 24.35 -22.13
N ILE A 286 2.61 25.22 -21.14
CA ILE A 286 2.28 26.66 -21.20
C ILE A 286 1.63 27.08 -19.87
N TYR A 287 2.05 28.23 -19.37
CA TYR A 287 1.41 28.99 -18.29
C TYR A 287 -0.11 29.08 -18.49
N SER A 288 -0.85 28.28 -17.74
CA SER A 288 -2.29 28.42 -17.62
C SER A 288 -2.68 28.00 -16.20
N SER A 289 -3.36 28.91 -15.50
CA SER A 289 -4.28 28.49 -14.46
C SER A 289 -5.37 27.69 -15.17
N ILE A 290 -5.20 26.38 -15.22
CA ILE A 290 -6.27 25.54 -15.77
C ILE A 290 -7.37 25.55 -14.73
N ARG A 291 -8.38 26.38 -14.97
CA ARG A 291 -9.70 26.21 -14.36
C ARG A 291 -10.29 24.96 -15.00
N GLY A 292 -9.87 23.80 -14.51
CA GLY A 292 -10.48 22.54 -14.89
C GLY A 292 -11.83 22.41 -14.19
N ASP A 293 -12.85 21.94 -14.90
CA ASP A 293 -13.95 21.30 -14.20
C ASP A 293 -13.35 20.21 -13.31
N CYS A 294 -13.81 20.14 -12.06
CA CYS A 294 -13.39 19.11 -11.14
C CYS A 294 -13.54 17.73 -11.80
N ASN A 295 -12.42 17.08 -12.10
CA ASN A 295 -12.40 15.81 -12.83
C ASN A 295 -12.88 14.67 -11.91
N GLY A 296 -14.20 14.55 -11.77
CA GLY A 296 -14.89 13.36 -11.29
C GLY A 296 -14.51 12.82 -9.90
N ASP A 297 -14.72 11.52 -9.73
CA ASP A 297 -14.70 10.74 -8.47
C ASP A 297 -13.37 10.74 -7.68
N MET A 298 -12.33 11.41 -8.19
CA MET A 298 -10.99 11.49 -7.60
C MET A 298 -10.78 12.74 -6.75
N CYS A 299 -11.63 13.77 -6.89
CA CYS A 299 -11.54 14.96 -6.06
C CYS A 299 -11.95 14.68 -4.61
N VAL A 300 -11.23 15.23 -3.63
CA VAL A 300 -11.57 15.10 -2.19
C VAL A 300 -12.98 15.54 -1.87
N ILE A 301 -13.46 16.65 -2.45
CA ILE A 301 -14.77 17.22 -2.12
C ILE A 301 -15.88 16.34 -2.66
N ASN A 302 -15.72 15.85 -3.89
CA ASN A 302 -16.62 14.85 -4.48
C ASN A 302 -16.58 13.52 -3.71
N PHE A 303 -15.36 13.06 -3.38
CA PHE A 303 -15.12 11.81 -2.67
C PHE A 303 -15.75 11.81 -1.27
N LEU A 304 -15.62 12.93 -0.55
CA LEU A 304 -16.26 13.13 0.75
C LEU A 304 -17.77 13.35 0.67
N LYS A 305 -18.33 13.42 -0.55
CA LYS A 305 -19.73 13.83 -0.82
C LYS A 305 -20.08 15.13 -0.09
N ALA A 306 -19.10 16.00 0.11
CA ALA A 306 -19.36 17.30 0.67
C ALA A 306 -20.21 18.07 -0.35
N GLN A 307 -21.39 18.54 0.06
CA GLN A 307 -22.28 19.34 -0.79
C GLN A 307 -21.71 20.76 -0.98
N MET A 308 -20.48 20.84 -1.48
CA MET A 308 -19.72 22.06 -1.62
C MET A 308 -19.29 22.20 -3.07
N LYS A 309 -19.58 23.37 -3.63
CA LYS A 309 -18.94 23.77 -4.88
C LYS A 309 -17.49 24.12 -4.59
N HIS A 310 -16.59 23.71 -5.47
CA HIS A 310 -15.17 23.94 -5.32
C HIS A 310 -14.54 24.09 -6.70
N VAL A 311 -13.40 24.77 -6.76
CA VAL A 311 -12.58 24.88 -7.98
C VAL A 311 -11.19 24.35 -7.63
N HIS A 312 -10.65 23.51 -8.51
CA HIS A 312 -9.24 23.14 -8.45
C HIS A 312 -8.43 24.24 -9.13
N LEU A 313 -7.46 24.78 -8.41
CA LEU A 313 -6.49 25.72 -8.91
C LEU A 313 -5.12 25.04 -8.93
N CYS A 314 -4.68 24.60 -10.09
CA CYS A 314 -3.29 24.18 -10.29
C CYS A 314 -2.43 25.43 -10.54
N VAL A 315 -1.48 25.72 -9.65
CA VAL A 315 -0.48 26.78 -9.82
C VAL A 315 0.88 26.15 -10.08
N TYR A 316 1.48 26.47 -11.22
CA TYR A 316 2.79 25.98 -11.62
C TYR A 316 3.86 27.02 -11.31
N PHE A 317 4.99 26.60 -10.74
CA PHE A 317 6.13 27.46 -10.46
C PHE A 317 7.35 27.02 -11.28
N ILE A 318 7.93 27.92 -12.07
CA ILE A 318 9.22 27.69 -12.78
C ILE A 318 10.41 28.09 -11.89
N VAL A 319 10.34 27.75 -10.61
CA VAL A 319 11.52 27.73 -9.74
C VAL A 319 11.65 26.27 -9.36
N GLU A 320 12.60 25.57 -9.98
CA GLU A 320 12.92 24.15 -9.72
C GLU A 320 11.91 23.09 -10.20
N GLN A 321 11.09 23.35 -11.23
CA GLN A 321 10.14 22.36 -11.78
C GLN A 321 9.16 21.84 -10.70
N CYS A 322 8.43 22.72 -10.02
CA CYS A 322 7.43 22.33 -9.02
C CYS A 322 6.01 22.79 -9.44
N ALA A 323 5.05 21.86 -9.45
CA ALA A 323 3.62 22.17 -9.59
C ALA A 323 2.95 22.04 -8.22
N ILE A 324 2.07 23.00 -7.86
CA ILE A 324 1.26 22.94 -6.64
C ILE A 324 -0.21 23.02 -7.03
N GLU A 325 -0.98 22.00 -6.69
CA GLU A 325 -2.43 22.04 -6.81
C GLU A 325 -3.07 22.53 -5.50
N PHE A 326 -4.09 23.38 -5.64
CA PHE A 326 -4.92 23.88 -4.56
C PHE A 326 -6.36 23.50 -4.84
N ALA A 327 -7.09 23.00 -3.85
CA ALA A 327 -8.54 22.91 -3.93
C ALA A 327 -9.14 24.08 -3.16
N ILE A 328 -9.69 25.05 -3.88
CA ILE A 328 -10.32 26.21 -3.27
C ILE A 328 -11.79 25.90 -3.06
N LEU A 329 -12.19 25.85 -1.80
CA LEU A 329 -13.56 25.63 -1.37
C LEU A 329 -14.27 26.96 -1.27
N TYR A 330 -15.51 27.03 -1.75
CA TYR A 330 -16.34 28.20 -1.53
C TYR A 330 -17.75 27.80 -1.12
N LYS A 331 -18.23 28.45 -0.06
CA LYS A 331 -19.63 28.43 0.31
C LYS A 331 -20.30 29.52 -0.54
N LYS A 332 -21.38 29.17 -1.25
CA LYS A 332 -22.23 30.19 -1.86
C LYS A 332 -23.05 30.91 -0.81
#